data_AF-A0A0R2L961-F1
#
_entry.id   AF-A0A0R2L961-F1
#
_cell.length_a   1.000
_cell.length_b   1.000
_cell.length_c   1.000
_cell.angle_alpha   90.00
_cell.angle_beta   90.00
_cell.angle_gamma   90.00
#
_symmetry.space_group_name_H-M   'P 1'
#
loop_
_entity.id
_entity.type
_entity.pdbx_description
1 polymer ?
#
loop_
_entity_poly.entity_id
_entity_poly.type
_entity_poly.pdbx_seq_one_letter_code
_entity_poly.pdbx_strand_id
1 'polypeptide(L)'
;MADTEYKSNSYRDVQNIYQTVTKFENDSEWLLPKYTWDGSQVSAFKKIPVDELIDHLGAFLGAKYSMEQLSDSYSQSVNDGLNYYNDKIDQINDKFKHFKYLKRHPNEAAYCEVNGKLPEKQPIDYSDTTVSHRGIKTAIIMIISGIVLGTISDRPGTPAEVLSMFAILDIFLGTILLPVALLFSFFAKSGFHISQPWATRRNMKIAMDRKAILDADEKYRKEHDCSDEALDKEFKYTASFPAIYSTYVLKMQQLHSRTASELNKLAETVQNNIIFFPPTISSNIPHMIGIYMELETGVETWYQAHNLVSRSEEFKKMTDTVTQAIEKSTDKIVTQIGRSAQDITNKLSDVDDHVSAQLEHQTNAINYWGRTQTSIAEVQTAVMVDTDYRIDQIAQHYRK
;
A
#
# COMPACT_ATOMS: atom_id res chain seq x y z
N MET A 1 -10.21 26.04 -26.71
CA MET A 1 -10.30 24.59 -27.04
C MET A 1 -11.62 24.13 -26.47
N ALA A 2 -12.48 23.49 -27.27
CA ALA A 2 -13.73 22.97 -26.75
C ALA A 2 -13.42 21.94 -25.65
N ASP A 3 -14.00 22.10 -24.47
CA ASP A 3 -13.92 21.11 -23.39
C ASP A 3 -14.68 19.86 -23.85
N THR A 4 -13.99 18.96 -24.55
CA THR A 4 -14.53 17.63 -24.85
C THR A 4 -14.60 16.87 -23.52
N GLU A 5 -15.78 16.88 -22.90
CA GLU A 5 -16.03 16.10 -21.69
C GLU A 5 -16.01 14.61 -22.05
N TYR A 6 -15.00 13.88 -21.55
CA TYR A 6 -14.91 12.44 -21.75
C TYR A 6 -15.93 11.72 -20.86
N LYS A 7 -16.52 10.64 -21.37
CA LYS A 7 -17.46 9.81 -20.61
C LYS A 7 -16.77 9.23 -19.37
N SER A 8 -17.41 9.38 -18.20
CA SER A 8 -16.95 8.78 -16.96
C SER A 8 -17.22 7.27 -16.90
N ASN A 9 -16.30 6.55 -16.29
CA ASN A 9 -16.42 5.13 -16.01
C ASN A 9 -16.81 4.88 -14.55
N SER A 10 -17.40 3.72 -14.32
CA SER A 10 -17.84 3.23 -13.02
C SER A 10 -16.96 2.08 -12.53
N TYR A 11 -17.14 1.68 -11.27
CA TYR A 11 -16.52 0.48 -10.73
C TYR A 11 -16.87 -0.79 -11.53
N ARG A 12 -18.08 -0.85 -12.11
CA ARG A 12 -18.46 -1.97 -12.98
C ARG A 12 -17.59 -2.03 -14.24
N ASP A 13 -17.25 -0.87 -14.79
CA ASP A 13 -16.38 -0.80 -15.97
C ASP A 13 -14.95 -1.24 -15.66
N VAL A 14 -14.45 -0.94 -14.44
CA VAL A 14 -13.17 -1.46 -13.91
C VAL A 14 -13.19 -2.99 -13.86
N GLN A 15 -14.27 -3.60 -13.34
CA GLN A 15 -14.39 -5.06 -13.29
C GLN A 15 -14.46 -5.68 -14.69
N ASN A 16 -15.21 -5.06 -15.60
CA ASN A 16 -15.36 -5.54 -16.97
C ASN A 16 -14.01 -5.50 -17.70
N ILE A 17 -13.28 -4.38 -17.65
CA ILE A 17 -12.01 -4.28 -18.35
C ILE A 17 -10.97 -5.22 -17.74
N TYR A 18 -10.95 -5.39 -16.41
CA TYR A 18 -10.06 -6.35 -15.75
C TYR A 18 -10.33 -7.78 -16.26
N GLN A 19 -11.60 -8.19 -16.32
CA GLN A 19 -11.97 -9.49 -16.88
C GLN A 19 -11.59 -9.63 -18.36
N THR A 20 -11.73 -8.57 -19.16
CA THR A 20 -11.31 -8.57 -20.56
C THR A 20 -9.80 -8.78 -20.67
N VAL A 21 -8.99 -8.04 -19.92
CA VAL A 21 -7.52 -8.16 -20.00
C VAL A 21 -7.00 -9.50 -19.49
N THR A 22 -7.58 -10.07 -18.43
CA THR A 22 -7.23 -11.40 -17.93
C THR A 22 -7.68 -12.52 -18.86
N LYS A 23 -8.83 -12.38 -19.53
CA LYS A 23 -9.25 -13.35 -20.56
C LYS A 23 -8.28 -13.37 -21.73
N PHE A 24 -7.78 -12.20 -22.12
CA PHE A 24 -6.82 -12.09 -23.21
C PHE A 24 -5.53 -12.86 -22.94
N GLU A 25 -5.07 -12.98 -21.69
CA GLU A 25 -3.89 -13.81 -21.34
C GLU A 25 -4.05 -15.29 -21.70
N ASN A 26 -5.30 -15.77 -21.81
CA ASN A 26 -5.62 -17.17 -22.13
C ASN A 26 -6.12 -17.33 -23.57
N ASP A 27 -5.94 -16.31 -24.41
CA ASP A 27 -6.39 -16.37 -25.81
C ASP A 27 -5.57 -17.40 -26.59
N SER A 28 -6.25 -18.07 -27.53
CA SER A 28 -5.63 -18.96 -28.50
C SER A 28 -4.59 -18.27 -29.40
N GLU A 29 -4.67 -16.95 -29.57
CA GLU A 29 -3.69 -16.16 -30.34
C GLU A 29 -2.25 -16.23 -29.77
N TRP A 30 -2.09 -16.54 -28.47
CA TRP A 30 -0.77 -16.74 -27.86
C TRP A 30 -0.12 -18.09 -28.22
N LEU A 31 -0.92 -19.03 -28.72
CA LEU A 31 -0.51 -20.39 -29.04
C LEU A 31 0.01 -20.47 -30.48
N LEU A 32 0.75 -21.54 -30.76
CA LEU A 32 1.18 -21.83 -32.13
C LEU A 32 -0.04 -22.10 -33.02
N PRO A 33 -0.13 -21.49 -34.21
CA PRO A 33 -1.22 -21.77 -35.12
C PRO A 33 -1.13 -23.20 -35.65
N LYS A 34 -2.28 -23.81 -35.88
CA LYS A 34 -2.36 -25.15 -36.49
C LYS A 34 -2.14 -25.02 -38.00
N TYR A 35 -1.28 -25.86 -38.54
CA TYR A 35 -1.03 -25.96 -39.98
C TYR A 35 -0.77 -27.43 -40.36
N THR A 36 -0.90 -27.74 -41.65
CA THR A 36 -0.72 -29.10 -42.18
C THR A 36 0.30 -29.14 -43.30
N TRP A 37 0.94 -30.28 -43.44
CA TRP A 37 1.82 -30.60 -44.55
C TRP A 37 1.16 -31.57 -45.53
N ASP A 38 1.23 -31.27 -46.82
CA ASP A 38 0.90 -32.16 -47.92
C ASP A 38 2.16 -32.63 -48.66
N GLY A 39 2.01 -33.55 -49.60
CA GLY A 39 3.14 -34.09 -50.37
C GLY A 39 3.89 -33.04 -51.21
N SER A 40 3.24 -31.92 -51.54
CA SER A 40 3.86 -30.81 -52.27
C SER A 40 4.78 -30.00 -51.35
N GLN A 41 4.36 -29.74 -50.11
CA GLN A 41 5.15 -29.03 -49.09
C GLN A 41 6.36 -29.86 -48.65
N VAL A 42 6.21 -31.19 -48.49
CA VAL A 42 7.35 -32.09 -48.24
C VAL A 42 8.35 -32.09 -49.39
N SER A 43 7.88 -31.98 -50.63
CA SER A 43 8.75 -31.94 -51.81
C SER A 43 9.43 -30.57 -51.99
N ALA A 44 8.74 -29.49 -51.61
CA ALA A 44 9.29 -28.14 -51.58
C ALA A 44 10.37 -28.02 -50.53
N PHE A 45 10.12 -28.50 -49.30
CA PHE A 45 11.06 -28.49 -48.18
C PHE A 45 12.45 -29.06 -48.53
N LYS A 46 12.50 -30.17 -49.27
CA LYS A 46 13.76 -30.81 -49.70
C LYS A 46 14.59 -29.96 -50.68
N LYS A 47 14.01 -28.92 -51.25
CA LYS A 47 14.62 -28.05 -52.27
C LYS A 47 14.94 -26.65 -51.74
N ILE A 48 14.54 -26.34 -50.51
CA ILE A 48 14.83 -25.04 -49.89
C ILE A 48 16.32 -25.00 -49.53
N PRO A 49 17.06 -23.94 -49.94
CA PRO A 49 18.43 -23.70 -49.49
C PRO A 49 18.52 -23.66 -47.96
N VAL A 50 19.64 -24.15 -47.39
CA VAL A 50 19.83 -24.14 -45.93
C VAL A 50 19.78 -22.72 -45.37
N ASP A 51 20.36 -21.74 -46.06
CA ASP A 51 20.32 -20.34 -45.62
C ASP A 51 18.87 -19.82 -45.51
N GLU A 52 17.99 -20.18 -46.44
CA GLU A 52 16.57 -19.82 -46.39
C GLU A 52 15.84 -20.56 -45.25
N LEU A 53 16.20 -21.81 -44.95
CA LEU A 53 15.68 -22.52 -43.78
C LEU A 53 16.14 -21.88 -42.47
N ILE A 54 17.39 -21.42 -42.39
CA ILE A 54 17.94 -20.71 -41.24
C ILE A 54 17.18 -19.40 -41.02
N ASP A 55 16.93 -18.64 -42.09
CA ASP A 55 16.17 -17.39 -42.02
C ASP A 55 14.74 -17.60 -41.51
N HIS A 56 14.01 -18.57 -42.10
CA HIS A 56 12.65 -18.90 -41.65
C HIS A 56 12.63 -19.42 -40.21
N LEU A 57 13.62 -20.23 -39.82
CA LEU A 57 13.70 -20.79 -38.48
C LEU A 57 14.02 -19.70 -37.45
N GLY A 58 14.96 -18.81 -37.78
CA GLY A 58 15.32 -17.65 -36.96
C GLY A 58 14.15 -16.68 -36.78
N ALA A 59 13.38 -16.42 -37.85
CA ALA A 59 12.19 -15.59 -37.79
C ALA A 59 11.07 -16.24 -36.95
N PHE A 60 10.83 -17.54 -37.12
CA PHE A 60 9.88 -18.31 -36.31
C PHE A 60 10.24 -18.28 -34.82
N LEU A 61 11.48 -18.64 -34.48
CA LEU A 61 11.96 -18.68 -33.10
C LEU A 61 12.00 -17.28 -32.46
N GLY A 62 12.43 -16.26 -33.22
CA GLY A 62 12.45 -14.87 -32.77
C GLY A 62 11.06 -14.31 -32.53
N ALA A 63 10.10 -14.58 -33.42
CA ALA A 63 8.71 -14.17 -33.23
C ALA A 63 8.09 -14.87 -32.01
N LYS A 64 8.29 -16.18 -31.85
CA LYS A 64 7.72 -16.91 -30.72
C LYS A 64 8.36 -16.51 -29.38
N TYR A 65 9.67 -16.24 -29.35
CA TYR A 65 10.35 -15.65 -28.20
C TYR A 65 9.75 -14.28 -27.84
N SER A 66 9.54 -13.42 -28.83
CA SER A 66 8.91 -12.10 -28.63
C SER A 66 7.47 -12.21 -28.13
N MET A 67 6.69 -13.20 -28.59
CA MET A 67 5.34 -13.46 -28.09
C MET A 67 5.35 -13.85 -26.61
N GLU A 68 6.30 -14.68 -26.16
CA GLU A 68 6.42 -15.05 -24.75
C GLU A 68 6.81 -13.84 -23.89
N GLN A 69 7.80 -13.05 -24.31
CA GLN A 69 8.18 -11.82 -23.61
C GLN A 69 7.02 -10.82 -23.54
N LEU A 70 6.26 -10.68 -24.63
CA LEU A 70 5.08 -9.81 -24.68
C LEU A 70 4.00 -10.30 -23.70
N SER A 71 3.80 -11.62 -23.59
CA SER A 71 2.85 -12.22 -22.65
C SER A 71 3.22 -11.92 -21.20
N ASP A 72 4.47 -12.16 -20.83
CA ASP A 72 4.98 -11.89 -19.48
C ASP A 72 4.90 -10.39 -19.14
N SER A 73 5.33 -9.52 -20.06
CA SER A 73 5.26 -8.07 -19.90
C SER A 73 3.83 -7.56 -19.78
N TYR A 74 2.90 -8.15 -20.55
CA TYR A 74 1.48 -7.78 -20.48
C TYR A 74 0.89 -8.17 -19.13
N SER A 75 1.13 -9.40 -18.66
CA SER A 75 0.62 -9.87 -17.37
C SER A 75 1.16 -9.04 -16.20
N GLN A 76 2.46 -8.71 -16.23
CA GLN A 76 3.04 -7.78 -15.26
C GLN A 76 2.39 -6.40 -15.31
N SER A 77 2.20 -5.84 -16.50
CA SER A 77 1.59 -4.51 -16.68
C SER A 77 0.13 -4.46 -16.21
N VAL A 78 -0.64 -5.54 -16.40
CA VAL A 78 -2.00 -5.67 -15.86
C VAL A 78 -1.98 -5.66 -14.33
N ASN A 79 -1.09 -6.43 -13.72
CA ASN A 79 -0.95 -6.49 -12.25
C ASN A 79 -0.51 -5.14 -11.67
N ASP A 80 0.47 -4.48 -12.29
CA ASP A 80 0.94 -3.16 -11.86
C ASP A 80 -0.18 -2.11 -11.99
N GLY A 81 -0.97 -2.18 -13.06
CA GLY A 81 -2.15 -1.35 -13.25
C GLY A 81 -3.19 -1.54 -12.16
N LEU A 82 -3.48 -2.80 -11.78
CA LEU A 82 -4.44 -3.13 -10.73
C LEU A 82 -3.95 -2.68 -9.35
N ASN A 83 -2.67 -2.91 -9.03
CA ASN A 83 -2.06 -2.46 -7.78
C ASN A 83 -2.12 -0.94 -7.66
N TYR A 84 -1.72 -0.21 -8.71
CA TYR A 84 -1.82 1.25 -8.73
C TYR A 84 -3.25 1.75 -8.54
N TYR A 85 -4.23 1.09 -9.15
CA TYR A 85 -5.64 1.41 -8.98
C TYR A 85 -6.10 1.21 -7.52
N ASN A 86 -5.80 0.06 -6.92
CA ASN A 86 -6.16 -0.23 -5.53
C ASN A 86 -5.50 0.75 -4.55
N ASP A 87 -4.19 1.02 -4.73
CA ASP A 87 -3.46 1.99 -3.91
C ASP A 87 -4.11 3.38 -3.96
N LYS A 88 -4.62 3.80 -5.12
CA LYS A 88 -5.32 5.10 -5.25
C LYS A 88 -6.65 5.11 -4.53
N ILE A 89 -7.41 4.02 -4.58
CA ILE A 89 -8.65 3.88 -3.83
C ILE A 89 -8.38 3.93 -2.32
N ASP A 90 -7.39 3.17 -1.85
CA ASP A 90 -7.03 3.12 -0.43
C ASP A 90 -6.52 4.46 0.09
N GLN A 91 -5.67 5.15 -0.68
CA GLN A 91 -5.23 6.51 -0.32
C GLN A 91 -6.39 7.50 -0.14
N ILE A 92 -7.40 7.44 -1.01
CA ILE A 92 -8.57 8.31 -0.89
C ILE A 92 -9.41 7.92 0.33
N ASN A 93 -9.61 6.62 0.57
CA ASN A 93 -10.34 6.10 1.72
C ASN A 93 -9.67 6.53 3.05
N ASP A 94 -8.35 6.37 3.15
CA ASP A 94 -7.60 6.70 4.35
C ASP A 94 -7.58 8.19 4.61
N LYS A 95 -7.34 9.01 3.58
CA LYS A 95 -7.40 10.47 3.71
C LYS A 95 -8.80 10.93 4.13
N PHE A 96 -9.85 10.37 3.55
CA PHE A 96 -11.21 10.74 3.91
C PHE A 96 -11.58 10.30 5.33
N LYS A 97 -11.16 9.09 5.75
CA LYS A 97 -11.33 8.61 7.12
C LYS A 97 -10.62 9.53 8.13
N HIS A 98 -9.39 9.94 7.80
CA HIS A 98 -8.62 10.86 8.62
C HIS A 98 -9.29 12.24 8.68
N PHE A 99 -9.67 12.81 7.54
CA PHE A 99 -10.44 14.06 7.46
C PHE A 99 -11.71 14.02 8.32
N LYS A 100 -12.52 12.95 8.19
CA LYS A 100 -13.73 12.75 9.00
C LYS A 100 -13.44 12.73 10.49
N TYR A 101 -12.36 12.05 10.90
CA TYR A 101 -11.95 12.01 12.31
C TYR A 101 -11.62 13.43 12.79
N LEU A 102 -10.75 14.14 12.09
CA LEU A 102 -10.31 15.49 12.47
C LEU A 102 -11.49 16.48 12.55
N LYS A 103 -12.40 16.44 11.57
CA LYS A 103 -13.61 17.29 11.58
C LYS A 103 -14.58 16.96 12.71
N ARG A 104 -14.64 15.71 13.16
CA ARG A 104 -15.56 15.26 14.21
C ARG A 104 -14.99 15.37 15.62
N HIS A 105 -13.67 15.32 15.73
CA HIS A 105 -12.94 15.25 16.97
C HIS A 105 -11.84 16.31 17.07
N PRO A 106 -12.12 17.59 16.77
CA PRO A 106 -11.08 18.62 16.70
C PRO A 106 -10.43 18.90 18.06
N ASN A 107 -11.16 18.81 19.18
CA ASN A 107 -10.61 19.03 20.52
C ASN A 107 -9.78 17.83 20.99
N GLU A 108 -10.26 16.61 20.76
CA GLU A 108 -9.47 15.40 21.02
C GLU A 108 -8.16 15.39 20.20
N ALA A 109 -8.25 15.68 18.90
CA ALA A 109 -7.08 15.75 18.02
C ALA A 109 -6.08 16.83 18.50
N ALA A 110 -6.56 18.03 18.78
CA ALA A 110 -5.74 19.13 19.30
C ALA A 110 -5.08 18.81 20.64
N TYR A 111 -5.81 18.17 21.56
CA TYR A 111 -5.26 17.74 22.84
C TYR A 111 -4.15 16.70 22.66
N CYS A 112 -4.39 15.70 21.80
CA CYS A 112 -3.44 14.63 21.51
C CYS A 112 -2.22 15.13 20.73
N GLU A 113 -2.33 16.17 19.91
CA GLU A 113 -1.18 16.81 19.27
C GLU A 113 -0.20 17.38 20.30
N VAL A 114 -0.72 18.00 21.37
CA VAL A 114 0.09 18.60 22.44
C VAL A 114 0.60 17.57 23.45
N ASN A 115 -0.23 16.58 23.80
CA ASN A 115 0.00 15.69 24.94
C ASN A 115 0.26 14.22 24.55
N GLY A 116 0.26 13.89 23.27
CA GLY A 116 0.46 12.56 22.69
C GLY A 116 -0.74 11.61 22.80
N LYS A 117 -1.47 11.64 23.92
CA LYS A 117 -2.69 10.83 24.14
C LYS A 117 -3.65 11.50 25.11
N LEU A 118 -4.92 11.10 25.07
CA LEU A 118 -5.93 11.53 26.05
C LEU A 118 -5.51 11.22 27.49
N PRO A 119 -6.00 11.98 28.49
CA PRO A 119 -5.73 11.71 29.90
C PRO A 119 -6.18 10.31 30.31
N GLU A 120 -5.25 9.53 30.85
CA GLU A 120 -5.50 8.15 31.31
C GLU A 120 -5.39 8.03 32.83
N LYS A 121 -6.35 7.32 33.44
CA LYS A 121 -6.33 7.04 34.87
C LYS A 121 -5.14 6.15 35.19
N GLN A 122 -4.44 6.46 36.29
CA GLN A 122 -3.36 5.61 36.77
C GLN A 122 -3.91 4.51 37.69
N PRO A 123 -3.34 3.29 37.72
CA PRO A 123 -3.73 2.29 38.69
C PRO A 123 -3.47 2.84 40.11
N ILE A 124 -4.44 2.67 41.01
CA ILE A 124 -4.32 3.07 42.42
C ILE A 124 -4.25 1.81 43.26
N ASP A 125 -3.15 1.65 43.98
CA ASP A 125 -3.05 0.64 45.03
C ASP A 125 -3.70 1.18 46.32
N TYR A 126 -4.96 0.81 46.53
CA TYR A 126 -5.70 1.20 47.73
C TYR A 126 -5.24 0.48 48.99
N SER A 127 -4.39 -0.54 48.86
CA SER A 127 -3.81 -1.27 49.98
C SER A 127 -2.47 -0.68 50.47
N ASP A 128 -1.90 0.28 49.72
CA ASP A 128 -0.67 0.95 50.12
C ASP A 128 -0.85 1.75 51.42
N THR A 129 -0.01 1.44 52.40
CA THR A 129 0.00 2.06 53.73
C THR A 129 0.99 3.21 53.84
N THR A 130 1.72 3.54 52.76
CA THR A 130 2.79 4.56 52.75
C THR A 130 2.30 5.94 53.22
N VAL A 131 1.09 6.36 52.81
CA VAL A 131 0.48 7.64 53.23
C VAL A 131 0.21 7.65 54.74
N SER A 132 -0.38 6.56 55.26
CA SER A 132 -0.61 6.35 56.69
C SER A 132 0.70 6.37 57.48
N HIS A 133 1.70 5.61 57.04
CA HIS A 133 3.00 5.54 57.72
C HIS A 133 3.71 6.90 57.76
N ARG A 134 3.61 7.70 56.70
CA ARG A 134 4.12 9.08 56.71
C ARG A 134 3.36 9.95 57.70
N GLY A 135 2.03 9.87 57.71
CA GLY A 135 1.19 10.60 58.67
C GLY A 135 1.50 10.25 60.13
N ILE A 136 1.66 8.97 60.44
CA ILE A 136 2.04 8.48 61.78
C ILE A 136 3.43 8.99 62.17
N LYS A 137 4.43 8.90 61.28
CA LYS A 137 5.78 9.42 61.53
C LYS A 137 5.77 10.93 61.81
N THR A 138 5.05 11.71 61.00
CA THR A 138 4.92 13.16 61.21
C THR A 138 4.24 13.49 62.54
N ALA A 139 3.17 12.77 62.89
CA ALA A 139 2.47 12.95 64.16
C ALA A 139 3.37 12.67 65.37
N ILE A 140 4.16 11.59 65.32
CA ILE A 140 5.11 11.24 66.38
C ILE A 140 6.21 12.30 66.50
N ILE A 141 6.76 12.78 65.38
CA ILE A 141 7.77 13.85 65.37
C ILE A 141 7.23 15.13 66.01
N MET A 142 5.99 15.53 65.68
CA MET A 142 5.34 16.71 66.27
C MET A 142 5.13 16.56 67.79
N ILE A 143 4.71 15.38 68.26
CA ILE A 143 4.56 15.15 69.70
C ILE A 143 5.92 15.23 70.41
N ILE A 144 6.96 14.63 69.83
CA ILE A 144 8.31 14.67 70.39
C ILE A 144 8.88 16.09 70.37
N SER A 145 8.73 16.84 69.27
CA SER A 145 9.18 18.25 69.20
C SER A 145 8.48 19.10 70.24
N GLY A 146 7.17 18.93 70.41
CA GLY A 146 6.41 19.66 71.41
C GLY A 146 6.84 19.34 72.85
N ILE A 147 7.12 18.07 73.17
CA ILE A 147 7.67 17.68 74.47
C ILE A 147 9.05 18.33 74.69
N VAL A 148 9.94 18.27 73.69
CA VAL A 148 11.28 18.86 73.77
C VAL A 148 11.21 20.37 73.96
N LEU A 149 10.40 21.08 73.17
CA LEU A 149 10.18 22.52 73.29
C LEU A 149 9.62 22.90 74.67
N GLY A 150 8.69 22.11 75.21
CA GLY A 150 8.16 22.30 76.56
C GLY A 150 9.23 22.14 77.65
N THR A 151 10.13 21.17 77.53
CA THR A 151 11.24 21.03 78.50
C THR A 151 12.30 22.13 78.40
N ILE A 152 12.44 22.76 77.22
CA ILE A 152 13.37 23.87 76.99
C ILE A 152 12.77 25.20 77.49
N SER A 153 11.45 25.38 77.42
CA SER A 153 10.78 26.57 77.95
C SER A 153 10.91 26.71 79.47
N ASP A 154 11.16 25.61 80.18
CA ASP A 154 11.35 25.61 81.65
C ASP A 154 12.78 26.00 82.09
N ARG A 155 13.69 26.29 81.14
CA ARG A 155 15.08 26.68 81.46
C ARG A 155 15.22 28.19 81.68
N PRO A 156 16.00 28.64 82.69
CA PRO A 156 16.23 30.06 82.93
C PRO A 156 16.95 30.72 81.74
N GLY A 157 16.43 31.85 81.27
CA GLY A 157 16.99 32.64 80.16
C GLY A 157 16.39 32.36 78.77
N THR A 158 15.37 31.50 78.66
CA THR A 158 14.65 31.24 77.40
C THR A 158 13.34 32.05 77.32
N PRO A 159 12.84 32.38 76.11
CA PRO A 159 11.54 33.02 75.93
C PRO A 159 10.40 32.02 76.18
N ALA A 160 10.14 31.71 77.45
CA ALA A 160 9.27 30.61 77.89
C ALA A 160 7.84 30.69 77.33
N GLU A 161 7.27 31.89 77.23
CA GLU A 161 5.90 32.10 76.72
C GLU A 161 5.73 31.71 75.24
N VAL A 162 6.74 31.99 74.41
CA VAL A 162 6.69 31.69 72.97
C VAL A 162 6.93 30.20 72.72
N LEU A 163 7.90 29.60 73.41
CA LEU A 163 8.24 28.19 73.26
C LEU A 163 7.15 27.26 73.80
N SER A 164 6.50 27.62 74.92
CA SER A 164 5.37 26.86 75.47
C SER A 164 4.14 26.89 74.55
N MET A 165 3.88 28.01 73.89
CA MET A 165 2.81 28.11 72.89
C MET A 165 3.05 27.17 71.69
N PHE A 166 4.27 27.12 71.16
CA PHE A 166 4.62 26.18 70.09
C PHE A 166 4.59 24.72 70.56
N ALA A 167 5.05 24.44 71.79
CA ALA A 167 4.99 23.11 72.38
C ALA A 167 3.56 22.57 72.48
N ILE A 168 2.62 23.40 72.96
CA ILE A 168 1.20 23.03 73.06
C ILE A 168 0.60 22.82 71.67
N LEU A 169 0.91 23.68 70.70
CA LEU A 169 0.41 23.56 69.33
C LEU A 169 0.90 22.27 68.65
N ASP A 170 2.19 21.95 68.77
CA ASP A 170 2.80 20.74 68.21
C ASP A 170 2.20 19.47 68.81
N ILE A 171 2.04 19.41 70.15
CA ILE A 171 1.40 18.28 70.83
C ILE A 171 -0.06 18.15 70.39
N PHE A 172 -0.79 19.27 70.31
CA PHE A 172 -2.20 19.26 69.91
C PHE A 172 -2.37 18.78 68.47
N LEU A 173 -1.61 19.32 67.52
CA LEU A 173 -1.64 18.91 66.11
C LEU A 173 -1.22 17.45 65.94
N GLY A 174 -0.17 17.01 66.64
CA GLY A 174 0.28 15.61 66.61
C GLY A 174 -0.77 14.65 67.19
N THR A 175 -1.44 15.03 68.27
CA THR A 175 -2.50 14.23 68.92
C THR A 175 -3.74 14.09 68.05
N ILE A 176 -4.06 15.08 67.20
CA ILE A 176 -5.15 15.00 66.22
C ILE A 176 -4.72 14.22 64.96
N LEU A 177 -3.49 14.44 64.49
CA LEU A 177 -2.99 13.80 63.26
C LEU A 177 -2.80 12.29 63.43
N LEU A 178 -2.42 11.82 64.62
CA LEU A 178 -2.19 10.40 64.90
C LEU A 178 -3.44 9.52 64.69
N PRO A 179 -4.62 9.79 65.28
CA PRO A 179 -5.84 9.00 65.04
C PRO A 179 -6.28 9.09 63.58
N VAL A 180 -6.13 10.24 62.91
CA VAL A 180 -6.43 10.38 61.48
C VAL A 180 -5.53 9.48 60.63
N ALA A 181 -4.24 9.44 60.91
CA ALA A 181 -3.30 8.59 60.18
C ALA A 181 -3.56 7.08 60.44
N LEU A 182 -3.92 6.71 61.68
CA LEU A 182 -4.33 5.35 62.03
C LEU A 182 -5.62 4.93 61.30
N LEU A 183 -6.60 5.84 61.17
CA LEU A 183 -7.80 5.60 60.37
C LEU A 183 -7.48 5.36 58.89
N PHE A 184 -6.58 6.15 58.30
CA PHE A 184 -6.09 5.88 56.93
C PHE A 184 -5.39 4.52 56.83
N SER A 185 -4.66 4.09 57.87
CA SER A 185 -4.07 2.75 57.92
C SER A 185 -5.10 1.63 57.92
N PHE A 186 -6.19 1.81 58.67
CA PHE A 186 -7.30 0.87 58.73
C PHE A 186 -7.98 0.78 57.37
N PHE A 187 -8.30 1.92 56.76
CA PHE A 187 -8.90 1.95 55.42
C PHE A 187 -7.99 1.34 54.34
N ALA A 188 -6.68 1.55 54.43
CA ALA A 188 -5.71 0.93 53.52
C ALA A 188 -5.71 -0.59 53.65
N LYS A 189 -5.67 -1.13 54.87
CA LYS A 189 -5.72 -2.59 55.10
C LYS A 189 -7.00 -3.24 54.57
N SER A 190 -8.10 -2.50 54.54
CA SER A 190 -9.37 -2.95 53.97
C SER A 190 -9.56 -2.62 52.48
N GLY A 191 -8.59 -1.96 51.83
CA GLY A 191 -8.63 -1.64 50.40
C GLY A 191 -9.67 -0.57 50.01
N PHE A 192 -10.13 0.27 50.93
CA PHE A 192 -11.14 1.28 50.64
C PHE A 192 -10.57 2.48 49.86
N HIS A 193 -11.35 3.06 48.94
CA HIS A 193 -10.93 4.19 48.11
C HIS A 193 -10.47 5.45 48.88
N ILE A 194 -10.93 5.60 50.12
CA ILE A 194 -10.58 6.70 51.03
C ILE A 194 -9.12 6.59 51.51
N SER A 195 -8.48 5.42 51.45
CA SER A 195 -7.09 5.22 51.89
C SER A 195 -6.06 6.04 51.10
N GLN A 196 -6.38 6.36 49.84
CA GLN A 196 -5.52 7.08 48.90
C GLN A 196 -6.21 8.33 48.33
N PRO A 197 -6.54 9.33 49.17
CA PRO A 197 -7.40 10.44 48.78
C PRO A 197 -6.79 11.30 47.65
N TRP A 198 -5.47 11.45 47.63
CA TRP A 198 -4.75 12.22 46.61
C TRP A 198 -4.76 11.52 45.24
N ALA A 199 -4.50 10.21 45.21
CA ALA A 199 -4.51 9.43 43.98
C ALA A 199 -5.93 9.33 43.39
N THR A 200 -6.94 9.10 44.24
CA THR A 200 -8.35 9.12 43.85
C THR A 200 -8.76 10.47 43.27
N ARG A 201 -8.40 11.59 43.93
CA ARG A 201 -8.68 12.94 43.43
C ARG A 201 -8.00 13.22 42.10
N ARG A 202 -6.76 12.77 41.91
CA ARG A 202 -6.02 12.88 40.64
C ARG A 202 -6.73 12.13 39.50
N ASN A 203 -7.15 10.89 39.73
CA ASN A 203 -7.88 10.10 38.74
C ASN A 203 -9.28 10.66 38.44
N MET A 204 -9.95 11.25 39.43
CA MET A 204 -11.22 11.96 39.24
C MET A 204 -11.02 13.19 38.35
N LYS A 205 -9.97 13.97 38.59
CA LYS A 205 -9.60 15.11 37.73
C LYS A 205 -9.32 14.66 36.29
N ILE A 206 -8.48 13.63 36.11
CA ILE A 206 -8.19 13.03 34.79
C ILE A 206 -9.48 12.63 34.06
N ALA A 207 -10.43 12.01 34.77
CA ALA A 207 -11.70 11.60 34.18
C ALA A 207 -12.56 12.79 33.75
N MET A 208 -12.59 13.86 34.56
CA MET A 208 -13.28 15.11 34.24
C MET A 208 -12.65 15.80 33.04
N ASP A 209 -11.32 15.91 33.01
CA ASP A 209 -10.58 16.55 31.91
C ASP A 209 -10.83 15.80 30.60
N ARG A 210 -10.73 14.46 30.60
CA ARG A 210 -11.07 13.63 29.44
C ARG A 210 -12.52 13.84 28.99
N LYS A 211 -13.46 13.83 29.94
CA LYS A 211 -14.88 14.02 29.62
C LYS A 211 -15.13 15.40 29.01
N ALA A 212 -14.51 16.45 29.54
CA ALA A 212 -14.65 17.81 29.03
C ALA A 212 -14.19 17.94 27.57
N ILE A 213 -13.09 17.28 27.20
CA ILE A 213 -12.60 17.24 25.81
C ILE A 213 -13.62 16.56 24.89
N LEU A 214 -14.12 15.39 25.29
CA LEU A 214 -15.08 14.62 24.49
C LEU A 214 -16.45 15.33 24.38
N ASP A 215 -16.91 15.96 25.46
CA ASP A 215 -18.14 16.74 25.48
C ASP A 215 -18.02 17.99 24.57
N ALA A 216 -16.83 18.60 24.50
CA ALA A 216 -16.55 19.71 23.59
C ALA A 216 -16.63 19.28 22.11
N ASP A 217 -16.15 18.08 21.76
CA ASP A 217 -16.31 17.50 20.42
C ASP A 217 -17.77 17.14 20.11
N GLU A 218 -18.51 16.61 21.08
CA GLU A 218 -19.95 16.36 20.89
C GLU A 218 -20.72 17.67 20.65
N LYS A 219 -20.39 18.72 21.41
CA LYS A 219 -20.96 20.06 21.20
C LYS A 219 -20.59 20.61 19.82
N TYR A 220 -19.31 20.54 19.44
CA TYR A 220 -18.84 20.98 18.13
C TYR A 220 -19.61 20.30 16.99
N ARG A 221 -19.78 18.97 17.05
CA ARG A 221 -20.53 18.19 16.04
C ARG A 221 -22.03 18.52 15.98
N LYS A 222 -22.62 19.00 17.07
CA LYS A 222 -24.03 19.45 17.09
C LYS A 222 -24.17 20.84 16.48
N GLU A 223 -23.16 21.69 16.65
CA GLU A 223 -23.12 23.07 16.17
C GLU A 223 -22.67 23.17 14.69
N HIS A 224 -21.92 22.19 14.20
CA HIS A 224 -21.40 22.15 12.83
C HIS A 224 -21.95 20.92 12.09
N ASP A 225 -22.27 21.06 10.80
CA ASP A 225 -22.73 19.95 9.97
C ASP A 225 -21.60 18.94 9.70
N CYS A 226 -21.43 18.00 10.63
CA CYS A 226 -20.44 16.92 10.57
C CYS A 226 -21.05 15.59 10.09
N SER A 227 -22.17 15.65 9.36
CA SER A 227 -22.81 14.49 8.75
C SER A 227 -21.89 13.83 7.72
N ASP A 228 -22.08 12.52 7.48
CA ASP A 228 -21.26 11.80 6.48
C ASP A 228 -21.38 12.42 5.08
N GLU A 229 -22.58 12.91 4.73
CA GLU A 229 -22.90 13.54 3.44
C GLU A 229 -22.22 14.91 3.27
N ALA A 230 -22.25 15.75 4.31
CA ALA A 230 -21.59 17.06 4.28
C ALA A 230 -20.07 16.91 4.14
N LEU A 231 -19.48 15.99 4.92
CA LEU A 231 -18.04 15.72 4.88
C LEU A 231 -17.62 15.11 3.55
N ASP A 232 -18.42 14.19 2.96
CA ASP A 232 -18.18 13.63 1.62
C ASP A 232 -18.12 14.74 0.57
N LYS A 233 -19.09 15.66 0.59
CA LYS A 233 -19.16 16.77 -0.35
C LYS A 233 -18.02 17.77 -0.19
N GLU A 234 -17.68 18.15 1.05
CA GLU A 234 -16.56 19.04 1.36
C GLU A 234 -15.23 18.45 0.88
N PHE A 235 -15.00 17.16 1.16
CA PHE A 235 -13.79 16.44 0.75
C PHE A 235 -13.80 16.00 -0.72
N LYS A 236 -14.93 16.11 -1.43
CA LYS A 236 -15.13 15.52 -2.76
C LYS A 236 -14.81 14.01 -2.80
N TYR A 237 -15.15 13.26 -1.75
CA TYR A 237 -14.82 11.84 -1.64
C TYR A 237 -15.46 11.03 -2.77
N THR A 238 -16.79 11.04 -2.87
CA THR A 238 -17.49 10.30 -3.94
C THR A 238 -17.11 10.79 -5.34
N ALA A 239 -16.88 12.09 -5.51
CA ALA A 239 -16.51 12.70 -6.78
C ALA A 239 -15.09 12.31 -7.28
N SER A 240 -14.22 11.80 -6.39
CA SER A 240 -12.85 11.39 -6.73
C SER A 240 -12.79 10.07 -7.53
N PHE A 241 -13.78 9.19 -7.31
CA PHE A 241 -13.76 7.84 -7.85
C PHE A 241 -13.92 7.75 -9.37
N PRO A 242 -14.84 8.49 -10.03
CA PRO A 242 -15.00 8.43 -11.49
C PRO A 242 -13.70 8.73 -12.27
N ALA A 243 -12.87 9.65 -11.78
CA ALA A 243 -11.59 9.96 -12.41
C ALA A 243 -10.57 8.80 -12.27
N ILE A 244 -10.54 8.16 -11.10
CA ILE A 244 -9.71 6.99 -10.83
C ILE A 244 -10.16 5.81 -11.70
N TYR A 245 -11.46 5.50 -11.71
CA TYR A 245 -12.05 4.45 -12.54
C TYR A 245 -11.73 4.67 -14.02
N SER A 246 -11.96 5.88 -14.51
CA SER A 246 -11.75 6.19 -15.93
C SER A 246 -10.29 6.09 -16.33
N THR A 247 -9.38 6.60 -15.49
CA THR A 247 -7.94 6.49 -15.75
C THR A 247 -7.49 5.04 -15.85
N TYR A 248 -7.92 4.19 -14.91
CA TYR A 248 -7.61 2.77 -14.95
C TYR A 248 -8.18 2.08 -16.19
N VAL A 249 -9.47 2.27 -16.46
CA VAL A 249 -10.16 1.65 -17.60
C VAL A 249 -9.48 2.00 -18.91
N LEU A 250 -9.19 3.29 -19.14
CA LEU A 250 -8.55 3.74 -20.36
C LEU A 250 -7.11 3.23 -20.49
N LYS A 251 -6.34 3.19 -19.41
CA LYS A 251 -4.97 2.62 -19.42
C LYS A 251 -4.98 1.13 -19.75
N MET A 252 -5.90 0.36 -19.17
CA MET A 252 -6.02 -1.08 -19.45
C MET A 252 -6.51 -1.33 -20.87
N GLN A 253 -7.44 -0.51 -21.39
CA GLN A 253 -7.85 -0.57 -22.80
C GLN A 253 -6.70 -0.25 -23.74
N GLN A 254 -5.89 0.76 -23.43
CA GLN A 254 -4.72 1.15 -24.21
C GLN A 254 -3.68 0.03 -24.25
N LEU A 255 -3.37 -0.54 -23.09
CA LEU A 255 -2.47 -1.69 -22.95
C LEU A 255 -2.97 -2.88 -23.77
N HIS A 256 -4.26 -3.22 -23.65
CA HIS A 256 -4.87 -4.31 -24.41
C HIS A 256 -4.80 -4.08 -25.92
N SER A 257 -5.24 -2.92 -26.41
CA SER A 257 -5.25 -2.62 -27.85
C SER A 257 -3.85 -2.66 -28.46
N ARG A 258 -2.85 -2.12 -27.75
CA ARG A 258 -1.45 -2.18 -28.19
C ARG A 258 -0.95 -3.63 -28.24
N THR A 259 -1.14 -4.37 -27.15
CA THR A 259 -0.65 -5.75 -27.03
C THR A 259 -1.32 -6.67 -28.04
N ALA A 260 -2.63 -6.52 -28.26
CA ALA A 260 -3.36 -7.29 -29.27
C ALA A 260 -2.85 -6.99 -30.69
N SER A 261 -2.53 -5.74 -31.00
CA SER A 261 -1.93 -5.39 -32.30
C SER A 261 -0.55 -6.03 -32.49
N GLU A 262 0.31 -5.94 -31.47
CA GLU A 262 1.66 -6.54 -31.49
C GLU A 262 1.58 -8.07 -31.59
N LEU A 263 0.70 -8.72 -30.81
CA LEU A 263 0.48 -10.16 -30.83
C LEU A 263 0.02 -10.64 -32.20
N ASN A 264 -0.96 -9.98 -32.82
CA ASN A 264 -1.48 -10.37 -34.13
C ASN A 264 -0.39 -10.39 -35.20
N LYS A 265 0.48 -9.36 -35.24
CA LYS A 265 1.57 -9.30 -36.21
C LYS A 265 2.67 -10.35 -35.93
N LEU A 266 2.94 -10.64 -34.65
CA LEU A 266 3.85 -11.72 -34.27
C LEU A 266 3.28 -13.08 -34.65
N ALA A 267 1.99 -13.31 -34.43
CA ALA A 267 1.30 -14.54 -34.83
C ALA A 267 1.31 -14.72 -36.36
N GLU A 268 1.14 -13.64 -37.13
CA GLU A 268 1.32 -13.66 -38.58
C GLU A 268 2.76 -14.01 -38.99
N THR A 269 3.76 -13.46 -38.31
CA THR A 269 5.17 -13.81 -38.53
C THR A 269 5.42 -15.28 -38.24
N VAL A 270 4.86 -15.82 -37.15
CA VAL A 270 4.90 -17.26 -36.85
C VAL A 270 4.23 -18.06 -37.97
N GLN A 271 3.01 -17.72 -38.37
CA GLN A 271 2.26 -18.40 -39.44
C GLN A 271 3.07 -18.46 -40.75
N ASN A 272 3.66 -17.34 -41.15
CA ASN A 272 4.40 -17.23 -42.41
C ASN A 272 5.70 -18.03 -42.42
N ASN A 273 6.29 -18.31 -41.26
CA ASN A 273 7.59 -18.99 -41.16
C ASN A 273 7.49 -20.44 -40.67
N ILE A 274 6.47 -20.78 -39.88
CA ILE A 274 6.31 -22.13 -39.32
C ILE A 274 5.95 -23.16 -40.41
N ILE A 275 5.28 -22.72 -41.48
CA ILE A 275 4.83 -23.59 -42.59
C ILE A 275 5.98 -24.29 -43.33
N PHE A 276 7.20 -23.77 -43.21
CA PHE A 276 8.40 -24.36 -43.81
C PHE A 276 8.96 -25.53 -43.00
N PHE A 277 8.40 -25.84 -41.82
CA PHE A 277 8.90 -26.90 -40.94
C PHE A 277 7.84 -27.99 -40.69
N PRO A 278 8.24 -29.23 -40.35
CA PRO A 278 7.27 -30.29 -40.10
C PRO A 278 6.41 -30.01 -38.85
N PRO A 279 5.06 -30.13 -38.92
CA PRO A 279 4.17 -29.90 -37.78
C PRO A 279 4.48 -30.76 -36.55
N THR A 280 5.02 -31.96 -36.76
CA THR A 280 5.40 -32.90 -35.70
C THR A 280 6.63 -32.46 -34.92
N ILE A 281 7.40 -31.49 -35.43
CA ILE A 281 8.66 -31.02 -34.86
C ILE A 281 8.50 -29.58 -34.36
N SER A 282 7.74 -28.73 -35.07
CA SER A 282 7.59 -27.31 -34.72
C SER A 282 6.93 -27.05 -33.36
N SER A 283 6.24 -28.03 -32.78
CA SER A 283 5.69 -27.95 -31.42
C SER A 283 6.75 -28.18 -30.34
N ASN A 284 7.86 -28.84 -30.67
CA ASN A 284 8.99 -29.06 -29.76
C ASN A 284 10.02 -27.94 -29.95
N ILE A 285 9.75 -26.78 -29.33
CA ILE A 285 10.61 -25.61 -29.48
C ILE A 285 12.07 -25.85 -29.05
N PRO A 286 12.36 -26.52 -27.91
CA PRO A 286 13.74 -26.85 -27.55
C PRO A 286 14.49 -27.61 -28.64
N HIS A 287 13.81 -28.55 -29.32
CA HIS A 287 14.38 -29.29 -30.44
C HIS A 287 14.59 -28.39 -31.67
N MET A 288 13.64 -27.51 -31.99
CA MET A 288 13.77 -26.53 -33.09
C MET A 288 14.96 -25.58 -32.88
N ILE A 289 15.21 -25.15 -31.64
CA ILE A 289 16.40 -24.35 -31.28
C ILE A 289 17.67 -25.15 -31.51
N GLY A 290 17.72 -26.42 -31.08
CA GLY A 290 18.86 -27.30 -31.35
C GLY A 290 19.14 -27.44 -32.86
N ILE A 291 18.10 -27.58 -33.68
CA ILE A 291 18.27 -27.66 -35.15
C ILE A 291 18.84 -26.35 -35.69
N TYR A 292 18.31 -25.22 -35.24
CA TYR A 292 18.82 -23.90 -35.62
C TYR A 292 20.32 -23.78 -35.35
N MET A 293 20.78 -24.27 -34.20
CA MET A 293 22.21 -24.30 -33.86
C MET A 293 23.04 -25.07 -34.85
N GLU A 294 22.67 -26.33 -35.11
CA GLU A 294 23.44 -27.21 -35.98
C GLU A 294 23.56 -26.61 -37.39
N LEU A 295 22.46 -26.06 -37.93
CA LEU A 295 22.45 -25.38 -39.23
C LEU A 295 23.36 -24.14 -39.23
N GLU A 296 23.26 -23.28 -38.22
CA GLU A 296 24.13 -22.10 -38.05
C GLU A 296 25.62 -22.42 -37.83
N THR A 297 25.93 -23.65 -37.38
CA THR A 297 27.31 -24.13 -37.20
C THR A 297 27.90 -24.78 -38.46
N GLY A 298 27.14 -24.82 -39.55
CA GLY A 298 27.61 -25.27 -40.86
C GLY A 298 27.14 -26.67 -41.26
N VAL A 299 26.13 -27.24 -40.60
CA VAL A 299 25.52 -28.49 -41.05
C VAL A 299 24.74 -28.24 -42.34
N GLU A 300 25.14 -28.93 -43.42
CA GLU A 300 24.71 -28.64 -44.79
C GLU A 300 23.27 -29.07 -45.13
N THR A 301 22.55 -29.73 -44.21
CA THR A 301 21.16 -30.14 -44.45
C THR A 301 20.32 -30.17 -43.18
N TRP A 302 19.03 -29.86 -43.31
CA TRP A 302 18.04 -30.03 -42.24
C TRP A 302 18.05 -31.44 -41.63
N TYR A 303 18.08 -32.48 -42.46
CA TYR A 303 18.00 -33.86 -41.99
C TYR A 303 19.22 -34.25 -41.14
N GLN A 304 20.41 -33.75 -41.49
CA GLN A 304 21.60 -33.98 -40.67
C GLN A 304 21.48 -33.23 -39.33
N ALA A 305 21.07 -31.96 -39.35
CA ALA A 305 20.88 -31.16 -38.14
C ALA A 305 19.83 -31.80 -37.21
N HIS A 306 18.65 -32.13 -37.72
CA HIS A 306 17.62 -32.87 -36.97
C HIS A 306 18.16 -34.17 -36.37
N ASN A 307 18.87 -34.99 -37.15
CA ASN A 307 19.38 -36.27 -36.66
C ASN A 307 20.47 -36.12 -35.60
N LEU A 308 21.33 -35.09 -35.71
CA LEU A 308 22.34 -34.77 -34.71
C LEU A 308 21.65 -34.38 -33.40
N VAL A 309 20.71 -33.43 -33.46
CA VAL A 309 19.94 -32.97 -32.30
C VAL A 309 19.17 -34.11 -31.66
N SER A 310 18.44 -34.92 -32.44
CA SER A 310 17.70 -36.09 -31.92
C SER A 310 18.60 -37.09 -31.20
N ARG A 311 19.88 -37.21 -31.60
CA ARG A 311 20.86 -38.10 -30.95
C ARG A 311 21.50 -37.44 -29.72
N SER A 312 21.54 -36.11 -29.68
CA SER A 312 22.21 -35.31 -28.65
C SER A 312 21.26 -34.64 -27.67
N GLU A 313 19.97 -35.04 -27.60
CA GLU A 313 18.96 -34.37 -26.76
C GLU A 313 19.25 -34.45 -25.24
N GLU A 314 20.21 -33.66 -24.77
CA GLU A 314 20.33 -33.17 -23.39
C GLU A 314 19.34 -32.02 -23.11
N PHE A 315 18.83 -31.37 -24.17
CA PHE A 315 17.84 -30.28 -24.15
C PHE A 315 16.49 -30.67 -23.53
N LYS A 316 16.24 -31.96 -23.31
CA LYS A 316 14.97 -32.55 -22.85
C LYS A 316 14.54 -32.18 -21.42
N LYS A 317 15.40 -31.50 -20.66
CA LYS A 317 15.08 -31.02 -19.30
C LYS A 317 14.51 -29.59 -19.28
N MET A 318 14.24 -29.01 -20.44
CA MET A 318 13.71 -27.65 -20.52
C MET A 318 12.19 -27.68 -20.64
N THR A 319 11.56 -26.90 -19.77
CA THR A 319 10.13 -26.61 -19.78
C THR A 319 9.72 -26.07 -21.15
N ASP A 320 8.46 -26.26 -21.54
CA ASP A 320 7.94 -26.07 -22.91
C ASP A 320 8.05 -24.64 -23.50
N THR A 321 8.64 -23.68 -22.79
CA THR A 321 8.75 -22.26 -23.19
C THR A 321 10.02 -21.98 -24.00
N VAL A 322 9.89 -21.17 -25.05
CA VAL A 322 10.99 -20.71 -25.92
C VAL A 322 12.02 -19.90 -25.14
N THR A 323 11.57 -19.04 -24.24
CA THR A 323 12.39 -18.14 -23.42
C THR A 323 13.39 -18.94 -22.59
N GLN A 324 12.92 -19.93 -21.83
CA GLN A 324 13.81 -20.77 -21.01
C GLN A 324 14.75 -21.63 -21.85
N ALA A 325 14.29 -22.08 -23.02
CA ALA A 325 15.13 -22.84 -23.94
C ALA A 325 16.27 -21.99 -24.51
N ILE A 326 16.01 -20.71 -24.81
CA ILE A 326 17.02 -19.75 -25.27
C ILE A 326 17.97 -19.35 -24.14
N GLU A 327 17.46 -19.03 -22.94
CA GLU A 327 18.30 -18.64 -21.79
C GLU A 327 19.31 -19.72 -21.38
N LYS A 328 18.96 -21.00 -21.57
CA LYS A 328 19.84 -22.14 -21.29
C LYS A 328 20.73 -22.53 -22.48
N SER A 329 20.53 -21.89 -23.63
CA SER A 329 21.34 -22.10 -24.83
C SER A 329 22.63 -21.27 -24.77
N THR A 330 23.54 -21.48 -25.72
CA THR A 330 24.81 -20.71 -25.80
C THR A 330 24.58 -19.22 -26.09
N ASP A 331 25.48 -18.34 -25.62
CA ASP A 331 25.40 -16.88 -25.81
C ASP A 331 25.22 -16.45 -27.28
N LYS A 332 25.78 -17.22 -28.23
CA LYS A 332 25.62 -16.97 -29.67
C LYS A 332 24.15 -17.04 -30.09
N ILE A 333 23.40 -18.00 -29.55
CA ILE A 333 21.98 -18.24 -29.86
C ILE A 333 21.10 -17.16 -29.25
N VAL A 334 21.36 -16.82 -27.99
CA VAL A 334 20.68 -15.71 -27.31
C VAL A 334 20.83 -14.44 -28.12
N THR A 335 22.05 -14.19 -28.63
CA THR A 335 22.33 -13.02 -29.46
C THR A 335 21.62 -13.08 -30.82
N GLN A 336 21.66 -14.22 -31.52
CA GLN A 336 21.06 -14.35 -32.86
C GLN A 336 19.54 -14.31 -32.83
N ILE A 337 18.91 -15.11 -31.97
CA ILE A 337 17.45 -15.08 -31.83
C ILE A 337 16.99 -13.74 -31.26
N GLY A 338 17.76 -13.16 -30.32
CA GLY A 338 17.50 -11.81 -29.81
C GLY A 338 17.59 -10.73 -30.89
N ARG A 339 18.52 -10.82 -31.84
CA ARG A 339 18.58 -9.92 -33.02
C ARG A 339 17.38 -10.10 -33.93
N SER A 340 17.01 -11.35 -34.26
CA SER A 340 15.83 -11.63 -35.08
C SER A 340 14.55 -11.11 -34.42
N ALA A 341 14.42 -11.31 -33.10
CA ALA A 341 13.33 -10.74 -32.30
C ALA A 341 13.31 -9.21 -32.41
N GLN A 342 14.45 -8.55 -32.19
CA GLN A 342 14.55 -7.10 -32.27
C GLN A 342 14.28 -6.55 -33.68
N ASP A 343 14.75 -7.22 -34.72
CA ASP A 343 14.48 -6.85 -36.11
C ASP A 343 12.99 -6.99 -36.45
N ILE A 344 12.34 -8.05 -35.96
CA ILE A 344 10.88 -8.21 -36.05
C ILE A 344 10.22 -7.05 -35.31
N THR A 345 10.49 -6.84 -34.01
CA THR A 345 9.91 -5.77 -33.20
C THR A 345 10.08 -4.38 -33.82
N ASN A 346 11.25 -4.07 -34.39
CA ASN A 346 11.50 -2.79 -35.06
C ASN A 346 10.62 -2.62 -36.30
N LYS A 347 10.45 -3.68 -37.11
CA LYS A 347 9.53 -3.70 -38.26
C LYS A 347 8.05 -3.64 -37.84
N LEU A 348 7.74 -4.03 -36.60
CA LEU A 348 6.40 -3.93 -36.03
C LEU A 348 6.05 -2.51 -35.54
N SER A 349 7.04 -1.60 -35.41
CA SER A 349 6.85 -0.25 -34.83
C SER A 349 5.94 0.68 -35.62
N ASP A 350 5.59 0.32 -36.86
CA ASP A 350 4.50 0.94 -37.63
C ASP A 350 3.15 0.47 -37.08
N VAL A 351 2.70 1.08 -35.98
CA VAL A 351 1.35 0.86 -35.44
C VAL A 351 0.33 1.28 -36.48
N ASP A 352 -0.58 0.36 -36.84
CA ASP A 352 -1.66 0.59 -37.81
C ASP A 352 -2.37 1.92 -37.52
N ASP A 353 -2.63 2.73 -38.55
CA ASP A 353 -3.19 4.09 -38.42
C ASP A 353 -4.48 4.10 -37.59
N HIS A 354 -5.27 3.03 -37.68
CA HIS A 354 -6.49 2.86 -36.89
C HIS A 354 -6.21 2.68 -35.39
N VAL A 355 -5.23 1.83 -35.05
CA VAL A 355 -4.78 1.62 -33.66
C VAL A 355 -4.16 2.91 -33.13
N SER A 356 -3.37 3.62 -33.93
CA SER A 356 -2.76 4.89 -33.58
C SER A 356 -3.81 5.96 -33.20
N ALA A 357 -4.87 6.12 -33.99
CA ALA A 357 -5.96 7.05 -33.68
C ALA A 357 -6.71 6.68 -32.39
N GLN A 358 -6.95 5.40 -32.16
CA GLN A 358 -7.57 4.92 -30.92
C GLN A 358 -6.68 5.19 -29.69
N LEU A 359 -5.38 4.88 -29.80
CA LEU A 359 -4.40 5.12 -28.73
C LEU A 359 -4.25 6.61 -28.42
N GLU A 360 -4.30 7.48 -29.43
CA GLU A 360 -4.29 8.93 -29.26
C GLU A 360 -5.54 9.40 -28.51
N HIS A 361 -6.73 8.95 -28.91
CA HIS A 361 -7.97 9.27 -28.21
C HIS A 361 -7.94 8.81 -26.74
N GLN A 362 -7.47 7.59 -26.47
CA GLN A 362 -7.31 7.07 -25.11
C GLN A 362 -6.29 7.88 -24.30
N THR A 363 -5.17 8.28 -24.91
CA THR A 363 -4.15 9.12 -24.26
C THR A 363 -4.71 10.48 -23.87
N ASN A 364 -5.46 11.13 -24.76
CA ASN A 364 -6.11 12.40 -24.47
C ASN A 364 -7.15 12.26 -23.34
N ALA A 365 -7.92 11.17 -23.33
CA ALA A 365 -8.86 10.87 -22.26
C ALA A 365 -8.16 10.61 -20.91
N ILE A 366 -7.05 9.88 -20.89
CA ILE A 366 -6.22 9.67 -19.69
C ILE A 366 -5.71 11.00 -19.14
N ASN A 367 -5.21 11.87 -20.02
CA ASN A 367 -4.71 13.19 -19.63
C ASN A 367 -5.82 14.08 -19.04
N TYR A 368 -7.01 14.04 -19.64
CA TYR A 368 -8.19 14.73 -19.10
C TYR A 368 -8.53 14.25 -17.68
N TRP A 369 -8.68 12.94 -17.49
CA TRP A 369 -9.01 12.38 -16.18
C TRP A 369 -7.91 12.59 -15.14
N GLY A 370 -6.65 12.60 -15.55
CA GLY A 370 -5.52 12.97 -14.70
C GLY A 370 -5.60 14.42 -14.19
N ARG A 371 -6.01 15.36 -15.05
CA ARG A 371 -6.25 16.76 -14.65
C ARG A 371 -7.43 16.87 -13.69
N THR A 372 -8.53 16.17 -13.96
CA THR A 372 -9.69 16.12 -13.06
C THR A 372 -9.31 15.56 -11.69
N GLN A 373 -8.55 14.47 -11.64
CA GLN A 373 -8.05 13.91 -10.39
C GLN A 373 -7.15 14.88 -9.63
N THR A 374 -6.30 15.63 -10.34
CA THR A 374 -5.42 16.65 -9.75
C THR A 374 -6.24 17.77 -9.12
N SER A 375 -7.24 18.31 -9.82
CA SER A 375 -8.11 19.36 -9.29
C SER A 375 -8.92 18.91 -8.06
N ILE A 376 -9.35 17.65 -8.02
CA ILE A 376 -10.00 17.08 -6.83
C ILE A 376 -9.00 16.97 -5.67
N ALA A 377 -7.79 16.50 -5.94
CA ALA A 377 -6.73 16.38 -4.95
C ALA A 377 -6.29 17.74 -4.36
N GLU A 378 -6.29 18.80 -5.17
CA GLU A 378 -6.06 20.18 -4.72
C GLU A 378 -7.11 20.62 -3.71
N VAL A 379 -8.41 20.37 -3.99
CA VAL A 379 -9.49 20.67 -3.04
C VAL A 379 -9.35 19.84 -1.76
N GLN A 380 -9.08 18.54 -1.89
CA GLN A 380 -8.84 17.66 -0.73
C GLN A 380 -7.69 18.14 0.14
N THR A 381 -6.61 18.60 -0.48
CA THR A 381 -5.46 19.15 0.22
C THR A 381 -5.82 20.45 0.93
N ALA A 382 -6.56 21.36 0.25
CA ALA A 382 -6.98 22.62 0.84
C ALA A 382 -7.88 22.42 2.07
N VAL A 383 -8.86 21.50 2.01
CA VAL A 383 -9.75 21.25 3.15
C VAL A 383 -9.04 20.54 4.31
N MET A 384 -8.06 19.69 4.01
CA MET A 384 -7.19 19.09 5.04
C MET A 384 -6.36 20.17 5.74
N VAL A 385 -5.69 21.04 4.97
CA VAL A 385 -4.87 22.13 5.53
C VAL A 385 -5.71 23.10 6.36
N ASP A 386 -6.92 23.46 5.92
CA ASP A 386 -7.83 24.28 6.74
C ASP A 386 -8.23 23.58 8.03
N THR A 387 -8.46 22.27 7.97
CA THR A 387 -8.82 21.46 9.14
C THR A 387 -7.68 21.39 10.15
N ASP A 388 -6.45 21.12 9.68
CA ASP A 388 -5.26 21.08 10.53
C ASP A 388 -4.98 22.44 11.16
N TYR A 389 -5.15 23.53 10.40
CA TYR A 389 -5.00 24.89 10.93
C TYR A 389 -5.97 25.19 12.08
N ARG A 390 -7.24 24.78 11.96
CA ARG A 390 -8.22 24.91 13.06
C ARG A 390 -7.85 24.08 14.27
N ILE A 391 -7.30 22.88 14.07
CA ILE A 391 -6.83 22.01 15.15
C ILE A 391 -5.66 22.68 15.89
N ASP A 392 -4.67 23.25 15.20
CA ASP A 392 -3.57 23.96 15.87
C ASP A 392 -4.09 25.17 16.67
N GLN A 393 -5.08 25.91 16.16
CA GLN A 393 -5.71 26.99 16.93
C GLN A 393 -6.33 26.50 18.25
N ILE A 394 -6.99 25.34 18.22
CA ILE A 394 -7.53 24.71 19.44
C ILE A 394 -6.39 24.20 20.33
N ALA A 395 -5.33 23.63 19.73
CA ALA A 395 -4.17 23.10 20.44
C ALA A 395 -3.45 24.19 21.23
N GLN A 396 -3.42 25.44 20.74
CA GLN A 396 -2.89 26.58 21.50
C GLN A 396 -3.59 26.82 22.84
N HIS A 397 -4.86 26.39 23.01
CA HIS A 397 -5.53 26.43 24.31
C HIS A 397 -5.04 25.35 25.27
N TYR A 398 -4.60 24.20 24.76
CA TYR A 398 -4.07 23.09 25.56
C TYR A 398 -2.57 23.20 25.87
N ARG A 399 -1.85 24.11 25.20
CA ARG A 399 -0.43 24.44 25.49
C ARG A 399 -0.25 25.36 26.69
N LYS A 400 -1.32 26.01 27.15
CA LYS A 400 -1.35 26.92 28.31
C LYS A 400 -1.75 26.16 29.57
#